data_AF-A0A7W0AQJ7-F1
#
_entry.id   AF-A0A7W0AQJ7-F1
#
_cell.length_a   1.000
_cell.length_b   1.000
_cell.length_c   1.000
_cell.angle_alpha   90.00
_cell.angle_beta   90.00
_cell.angle_gamma   90.00
#
_symmetry.space_group_name_H-M   'P 1'
#
loop_
_entity.id
_entity.type
_entity.pdbx_description
1 polymer ?
#
loop_
_entity_poly.entity_id
_entity_poly.type
_entity_poly.pdbx_seq_one_letter_code
_entity_poly.pdbx_strand_id
1 'polypeptide(L)'
;MLASIATFALVGVDSHEVTVEVDVRRGLPAFTVVGLPDAAVREARERVRAALLNSGLDFPMQRLTANLAPASMRKAGPGFDLALAAAVLVASGQAPSQALEGTAVCGELSLSGALRPVRGALARGLA
;
A
#
# COMPACT_ATOMS: atom_id res chain seq x y z
N MET A 1 -6.50 11.44 9.13
CA MET A 1 -6.83 10.14 9.77
C MET A 1 -5.78 9.19 9.25
N LEU A 2 -5.05 8.53 10.16
CA LEU A 2 -3.82 7.81 9.84
C LEU A 2 -4.05 6.31 10.03
N ALA A 3 -3.58 5.51 9.08
CA ALA A 3 -3.42 4.07 9.22
C ALA A 3 -2.01 3.66 8.84
N SER A 4 -1.50 2.61 9.47
CA SER A 4 -0.20 2.03 9.14
C SER A 4 -0.29 0.50 9.00
N ILE A 5 0.56 -0.07 8.17
CA ILE A 5 0.66 -1.52 7.97
C ILE A 5 2.08 -1.90 7.56
N ALA A 6 2.54 -3.05 8.04
CA ALA A 6 3.80 -3.63 7.63
C ALA A 6 3.69 -4.30 6.26
N THR A 7 4.75 -4.19 5.48
CA THR A 7 4.98 -4.91 4.23
C THR A 7 6.49 -5.08 4.08
N PHE A 8 6.93 -5.52 2.90
CA PHE A 8 8.34 -5.77 2.66
C PHE A 8 8.77 -5.22 1.31
N ALA A 9 10.04 -4.86 1.17
CA ALA A 9 10.72 -4.63 -0.08
C ALA A 9 11.71 -5.77 -0.32
N LEU A 10 11.82 -6.23 -1.57
CA LEU A 10 12.83 -7.20 -1.95
C LEU A 10 13.99 -6.48 -2.61
N VAL A 11 15.20 -6.61 -2.05
CA VAL A 11 16.43 -6.07 -2.61
C VAL A 11 17.37 -7.24 -2.88
N GLY A 12 17.47 -7.63 -4.16
CA GLY A 12 18.14 -8.89 -4.52
C GLY A 12 17.37 -10.08 -3.95
N VAL A 13 17.96 -10.77 -2.98
CA VAL A 13 17.34 -11.90 -2.25
C VAL A 13 16.85 -11.50 -0.85
N ASP A 14 17.25 -10.31 -0.38
CA ASP A 14 16.99 -9.87 0.98
C ASP A 14 15.63 -9.17 1.10
N SER A 15 14.86 -9.58 2.10
CA SER A 15 13.60 -8.94 2.46
C SER A 15 13.85 -7.88 3.51
N HIS A 16 13.37 -6.66 3.25
CA HIS A 16 13.48 -5.54 4.16
C HIS A 16 12.08 -5.09 4.55
N GLU A 17 11.82 -4.96 5.85
CA GLU A 17 10.55 -4.44 6.33
C GLU A 17 10.33 -3.00 5.85
N VAL A 18 9.11 -2.74 5.39
CA VAL A 18 8.64 -1.43 4.98
C VAL A 18 7.32 -1.15 5.68
N THR A 19 7.20 0.02 6.30
CA THR A 19 5.92 0.49 6.84
C THR A 19 5.23 1.37 5.80
N VAL A 20 4.00 1.03 5.46
CA VAL A 20 3.11 1.87 4.67
C VAL A 20 2.23 2.65 5.62
N GLU A 21 2.29 3.97 5.57
CA GLU A 21 1.42 4.86 6.33
C GLU A 21 0.55 5.66 5.38
N VAL A 22 -0.77 5.70 5.60
CA VAL A 22 -1.69 6.50 4.79
C VAL A 22 -2.40 7.50 5.69
N ASP A 23 -2.23 8.79 5.39
CA ASP A 23 -2.97 9.87 6.02
C ASP A 23 -4.01 10.46 5.05
N VAL A 24 -5.25 10.51 5.52
CA VAL A 24 -6.40 11.09 4.81
C VAL A 24 -6.77 12.43 5.42
N ARG A 25 -6.77 13.49 4.59
CA ARG A 25 -7.06 14.87 4.97
C ARG A 25 -8.14 15.48 4.07
N ARG A 26 -8.91 16.41 4.63
CA ARG A 26 -9.84 17.24 3.84
C ARG A 26 -9.06 18.07 2.81
N GLY A 27 -9.61 18.23 1.61
CA GLY A 27 -8.99 18.96 0.51
C GLY A 27 -9.39 18.40 -0.85
N LEU A 28 -8.84 18.98 -1.91
CA LEU A 28 -9.04 18.46 -3.27
C LEU A 28 -8.50 17.02 -3.39
N PRO A 29 -9.19 16.14 -4.13
CA PRO A 29 -8.73 14.77 -4.37
C PRO A 29 -7.31 14.73 -4.92
N ALA A 30 -6.42 14.09 -4.19
CA ALA A 30 -5.03 13.87 -4.59
C ALA A 30 -4.51 12.63 -3.87
N PHE A 31 -3.65 11.85 -4.53
CA PHE A 31 -2.93 10.74 -3.89
C PHE A 31 -1.45 10.88 -4.22
N THR A 32 -0.67 11.23 -3.19
CA THR A 32 0.79 11.35 -3.26
C THR A 32 1.46 10.18 -2.54
N VAL A 33 2.49 9.61 -3.15
CA VAL A 33 3.35 8.59 -2.52
C VAL A 33 4.74 9.17 -2.30
N VAL A 34 5.26 9.07 -1.08
CA VAL A 34 6.60 9.55 -0.66
C VAL A 34 7.43 8.41 -0.08
N GLY A 35 8.73 8.64 0.14
CA GLY A 35 9.67 7.62 0.61
C GLY A 35 10.44 6.92 -0.52
N LEU A 36 10.94 7.67 -1.49
CA LEU A 36 11.68 7.17 -2.66
C LEU A 36 10.96 6.05 -3.47
N PRO A 37 9.68 6.23 -3.85
CA PRO A 37 9.02 5.29 -4.77
C PRO A 37 9.62 5.41 -6.18
N ASP A 38 9.64 4.29 -6.91
CA ASP A 38 9.90 4.29 -8.35
C ASP A 38 8.64 4.66 -9.18
N ALA A 39 8.72 4.52 -10.50
CA ALA A 39 7.58 4.78 -11.38
C ALA A 39 6.41 3.80 -11.14
N ALA A 40 6.71 2.51 -10.99
CA ALA A 40 5.68 1.48 -10.78
C ALA A 40 4.89 1.72 -9.48
N VAL A 41 5.56 2.12 -8.40
CA VAL A 41 4.93 2.48 -7.13
C VAL A 41 4.12 3.76 -7.25
N ARG A 42 4.58 4.76 -8.02
CA ARG A 42 3.78 5.97 -8.30
C ARG A 42 2.49 5.66 -9.07
N GLU A 43 2.53 4.68 -9.96
CA GLU A 43 1.36 4.19 -10.70
C GLU A 43 0.39 3.37 -9.84
N ALA A 44 0.78 2.98 -8.61
CA ALA A 44 -0.08 2.24 -7.70
C ALA A 44 -1.40 2.98 -7.41
N ARG A 45 -1.42 4.31 -7.52
CA ARG A 45 -2.64 5.12 -7.38
C ARG A 45 -3.78 4.60 -8.24
N GLU A 46 -3.55 4.39 -9.54
CA GLU A 46 -4.60 3.95 -10.46
C GLU A 46 -5.00 2.50 -10.19
N ARG A 47 -4.02 1.65 -9.85
CA ARG A 47 -4.27 0.23 -9.54
C ARG A 47 -5.07 0.05 -8.25
N VAL A 48 -4.65 0.70 -7.16
CA VAL A 48 -5.36 0.70 -5.87
C VAL A 48 -6.76 1.26 -6.03
N ARG A 49 -6.92 2.39 -6.73
CA ARG A 49 -8.23 2.99 -6.98
C ARG A 49 -9.15 2.04 -7.75
N ALA A 50 -8.70 1.51 -8.89
CA ALA A 50 -9.50 0.60 -9.70
C ALA A 50 -9.83 -0.69 -8.94
N ALA A 51 -8.86 -1.26 -8.22
CA ALA A 51 -9.03 -2.49 -7.45
C ALA A 51 -10.06 -2.34 -6.34
N LEU A 52 -10.02 -1.24 -5.56
CA LEU A 52 -10.99 -0.98 -4.51
C LEU A 52 -12.40 -0.84 -5.09
N LEU A 53 -12.57 0.00 -6.12
CA LEU A 53 -13.87 0.23 -6.76
C LEU A 53 -14.44 -1.05 -7.38
N ASN A 54 -13.63 -1.84 -8.08
CA ASN A 54 -14.05 -3.11 -8.68
C ASN A 54 -14.24 -4.25 -7.64
N SER A 55 -13.84 -4.03 -6.39
CA SER A 55 -14.12 -4.92 -5.26
C SER A 55 -15.35 -4.49 -4.45
N GLY A 56 -16.08 -3.45 -4.90
CA GLY A 56 -17.25 -2.92 -4.18
C GLY A 56 -16.90 -2.08 -2.96
N LEU A 57 -15.67 -1.57 -2.88
CA LEU A 57 -15.17 -0.69 -1.82
C LEU A 57 -15.02 0.75 -2.32
N ASP A 58 -14.94 1.70 -1.41
CA ASP A 58 -14.80 3.12 -1.77
C ASP A 58 -13.34 3.54 -1.90
N PHE A 59 -13.08 4.41 -2.88
CA PHE A 59 -11.84 5.18 -2.93
C PHE A 59 -12.13 6.63 -2.49
N PRO A 60 -11.59 7.09 -1.34
CA PRO A 60 -11.96 8.38 -0.76
C PRO A 60 -11.61 9.57 -1.68
N MET A 61 -12.59 10.45 -1.91
CA MET A 61 -12.44 11.70 -2.68
C MET A 61 -11.85 12.83 -1.82
N GLN A 62 -10.71 12.54 -1.19
CA GLN A 62 -10.00 13.42 -0.25
C GLN A 62 -8.52 13.52 -0.64
N ARG A 63 -7.72 14.27 0.13
CA ARG A 63 -6.27 14.29 -0.06
C ARG A 63 -5.66 13.14 0.73
N LEU A 64 -4.98 12.24 0.03
CA LEU A 64 -4.27 11.08 0.54
C LEU A 64 -2.77 11.27 0.39
N THR A 65 -2.03 11.00 1.45
CA THR A 65 -0.57 10.89 1.41
C THR A 65 -0.16 9.53 1.94
N ALA A 66 0.51 8.74 1.11
CA ALA A 66 1.13 7.50 1.52
C ALA A 66 2.63 7.68 1.71
N ASN A 67 3.14 7.34 2.89
CA ASN A 67 4.55 7.30 3.19
C ASN A 67 5.04 5.85 3.20
N LEU A 68 6.18 5.60 2.56
CA LEU A 68 6.86 4.30 2.57
C LEU A 68 8.16 4.42 3.37
N ALA A 69 8.16 3.94 4.61
CA ALA A 69 9.33 3.96 5.50
C ALA A 69 10.07 2.62 5.46
N PRO A 70 11.41 2.58 5.56
CA PRO A 70 12.33 3.71 5.78
C PRO A 70 12.66 4.44 4.46
N ALA A 71 12.75 5.77 4.50
CA ALA A 71 13.04 6.59 3.32
C ALA A 71 14.50 6.50 2.80
N SER A 72 15.37 5.75 3.47
CA SER A 72 16.77 5.53 3.06
C SER A 72 16.93 4.52 1.91
N MET A 73 15.89 3.73 1.65
CA MET A 73 15.87 2.71 0.59
C MET A 73 14.85 3.04 -0.49
N ARG A 74 15.17 2.73 -1.75
CA ARG A 74 14.23 2.83 -2.87
C ARG A 74 13.17 1.74 -2.79
N LYS A 75 11.90 2.12 -2.98
CA LYS A 75 10.78 1.17 -3.05
C LYS A 75 10.39 0.98 -4.50
N ALA A 76 10.56 -0.26 -4.99
CA ALA A 76 10.42 -0.59 -6.39
C ALA A 76 9.40 -1.68 -6.65
N GLY A 77 8.69 -1.56 -7.77
CA GLY A 77 7.71 -2.53 -8.23
C GLY A 77 6.34 -2.47 -7.52
N PRO A 78 5.37 -3.27 -7.99
CA PRO A 78 3.96 -3.19 -7.58
C PRO A 78 3.62 -3.94 -6.27
N GLY A 79 4.60 -4.52 -5.57
CA GLY A 79 4.35 -5.39 -4.41
C GLY A 79 3.74 -4.69 -3.17
N PHE A 80 3.63 -3.35 -3.21
CA PHE A 80 3.06 -2.52 -2.17
C PHE A 80 1.57 -2.22 -2.38
N ASP A 81 0.98 -2.61 -3.52
CA ASP A 81 -0.39 -2.25 -3.89
C ASP A 81 -1.41 -2.70 -2.82
N LEU A 82 -1.31 -3.95 -2.34
CA LEU A 82 -2.20 -4.46 -1.29
C LEU A 82 -2.07 -3.69 0.03
N ALA A 83 -0.83 -3.40 0.45
CA ALA A 83 -0.58 -2.67 1.69
C ALA A 83 -1.14 -1.23 1.61
N LEU A 84 -0.97 -0.57 0.45
CA LEU A 84 -1.57 0.74 0.19
C LEU A 84 -3.10 0.68 0.24
N ALA A 85 -3.72 -0.31 -0.42
CA ALA A 85 -5.17 -0.46 -0.41
C ALA A 85 -5.73 -0.71 1.00
N ALA A 86 -5.10 -1.61 1.77
CA ALA A 86 -5.50 -1.91 3.14
C ALA A 86 -5.40 -0.67 4.06
N ALA A 87 -4.29 0.06 3.96
CA ALA A 87 -4.11 1.29 4.72
C ALA A 87 -5.12 2.39 4.30
N VAL A 88 -5.48 2.50 3.03
CA VAL A 88 -6.53 3.41 2.56
C VAL A 88 -7.89 3.06 3.17
N LEU A 89 -8.26 1.78 3.20
CA LEU A 89 -9.54 1.35 3.79
C LEU A 89 -9.65 1.70 5.27
N VAL A 90 -8.60 1.43 6.06
CA VAL A 90 -8.59 1.80 7.48
C VAL A 90 -8.53 3.31 7.67
N ALA A 91 -7.65 4.02 6.93
CA ALA A 91 -7.49 5.47 7.07
C ALA A 91 -8.71 6.26 6.57
N SER A 92 -9.62 5.63 5.81
CA SER A 92 -10.90 6.20 5.38
C SER A 92 -12.09 5.76 6.24
N GLY A 93 -11.86 4.91 7.25
CA GLY A 93 -12.91 4.43 8.16
C GLY A 93 -13.79 3.31 7.60
N GLN A 94 -13.39 2.67 6.50
CA GLN A 94 -14.10 1.52 5.91
C GLN A 94 -13.79 0.20 6.64
N ALA A 95 -12.73 0.17 7.44
CA ALA A 95 -12.36 -0.95 8.30
C ALA A 95 -11.90 -0.46 9.68
N PRO A 96 -12.04 -1.28 10.75
CA PRO A 96 -11.57 -0.94 12.09
C PRO A 96 -10.06 -0.66 12.12
N SER A 97 -9.61 0.25 12.99
CA SER A 97 -8.18 0.56 13.14
C SER A 97 -7.34 -0.65 13.57
N GLN A 98 -7.94 -1.59 14.32
CA GLN A 98 -7.25 -2.81 14.76
C GLN A 98 -7.12 -3.86 13.66
N ALA A 99 -7.76 -3.70 12.50
CA ALA A 99 -7.79 -4.73 11.46
C ALA A 99 -6.40 -5.08 10.89
N LEU A 100 -5.41 -4.21 11.07
CA LEU A 100 -4.05 -4.38 10.55
C LEU A 100 -3.05 -4.71 11.66
N GLU A 101 -3.45 -4.68 12.94
CA GLU A 101 -2.55 -4.92 14.07
C GLU A 101 -1.97 -6.34 14.04
N GLY A 102 -0.65 -6.44 14.21
CA GLY A 102 0.05 -7.73 14.20
C GLY A 102 0.10 -8.42 12.84
N THR A 103 -0.22 -7.73 11.74
CA THR A 103 -0.19 -8.29 10.39
C THR A 103 0.78 -7.55 9.47
N ALA A 104 1.36 -8.30 8.54
CA ALA A 104 2.05 -7.77 7.39
C ALA A 104 1.41 -8.32 6.13
N VAL A 105 1.32 -7.51 5.07
CA VAL A 105 0.72 -7.94 3.81
C VAL A 105 1.63 -7.61 2.64
N CYS A 106 1.60 -8.44 1.62
CA CYS A 106 2.25 -8.18 0.35
C CYS A 106 1.40 -8.76 -0.78
N GLY A 107 1.24 -8.01 -1.86
CA GLY A 107 0.35 -8.39 -2.94
C GLY A 107 0.31 -7.30 -4.01
N GLU A 108 0.26 -7.73 -5.26
CA GLU A 108 -0.01 -6.83 -6.38
C GLU A 108 -1.52 -6.79 -6.63
N LEU A 109 -2.06 -5.65 -7.02
CA LEU A 109 -3.47 -5.52 -7.35
C LEU A 109 -3.65 -5.40 -8.86
N SER A 110 -4.51 -6.24 -9.42
CA SER A 110 -5.03 -6.00 -10.76
C SER A 110 -6.08 -4.89 -10.74
N LEU A 111 -6.33 -4.26 -11.89
CA LEU A 111 -7.42 -3.30 -12.03
C LEU A 111 -8.79 -3.92 -11.71
N SER A 112 -8.95 -5.25 -11.85
CA SER A 112 -10.21 -5.96 -11.58
C SER A 112 -10.47 -6.21 -10.09
N GLY A 113 -9.57 -5.80 -9.19
CA GLY A 113 -9.64 -6.14 -7.76
C GLY A 113 -9.02 -7.51 -7.41
N ALA A 114 -8.49 -8.24 -8.40
CA ALA A 114 -7.86 -9.53 -8.13
C ALA A 114 -6.47 -9.35 -7.51
N LEU A 115 -6.19 -10.13 -6.48
CA LEU A 115 -4.87 -10.24 -5.88
C LEU A 115 -3.95 -11.07 -6.77
N ARG A 116 -2.74 -10.56 -6.98
CA ARG A 116 -1.69 -11.22 -7.73
C ARG A 116 -0.50 -11.54 -6.81
N PRO A 117 0.19 -12.68 -7.07
CA PRO A 117 1.34 -13.07 -6.28
C PRO A 117 2.48 -12.06 -6.43
N VAL A 118 3.27 -11.89 -5.37
CA VAL A 118 4.50 -11.10 -5.39
C VAL A 118 5.73 -11.99 -5.56
N ARG A 119 6.78 -11.44 -6.16
CA ARG A 119 8.10 -12.07 -6.15
C ARG A 119 8.71 -12.07 -4.74
N GLY A 120 9.40 -13.17 -4.41
CA GLY A 120 10.09 -13.32 -3.13
C GLY A 120 9.15 -13.56 -1.93
N ALA A 121 7.95 -14.11 -2.15
CA ALA A 121 6.99 -14.39 -1.08
C ALA A 121 7.61 -15.20 0.08
N LEU A 122 8.47 -16.18 -0.22
CA LEU A 122 9.20 -16.94 0.80
C LEU A 122 10.14 -16.06 1.63
N ALA A 123 11.00 -15.26 0.98
CA ALA A 123 11.92 -14.36 1.67
C ALA A 123 11.17 -13.34 2.54
N ARG A 124 9.99 -12.91 2.11
CA ARG A 124 9.12 -11.99 2.84
C ARG A 124 8.45 -12.63 4.06
N GLY A 125 8.06 -13.91 3.96
CA GLY A 125 7.41 -14.63 5.05
C GLY A 125 8.37 -15.16 6.13
N LEU A 126 9.68 -15.19 5.83
CA LEU A 126 10.73 -15.58 6.78
C LEU A 126 11.39 -14.38 7.50
N ALA A 127 11.00 -13.15 7.14
CA ALA A 127 11.54 -11.91 7.68
C ALA A 127 10.92 -11.52 9.02
#